data_AF-A0A323TLS4-F1
#
_entry.id   AF-A0A323TLS4-F1
#
_cell.length_a   1.000
_cell.length_b   1.000
_cell.length_c   1.000
_cell.angle_alpha   90.00
_cell.angle_beta   90.00
_cell.angle_gamma   90.00
#
_symmetry.space_group_name_H-M   'P 1'
#
loop_
_entity.id
_entity.type
_entity.pdbx_description
1 polymer ?
#
loop_
_entity_poly.entity_id
_entity_poly.type
_entity_poly.pdbx_seq_one_letter_code
_entity_poly.pdbx_strand_id
1 'polypeptide(L)' 'MLTDRQRKLERIVFNVFHMKYRPVTLEELKLFSQLTETEIRDSFQQNEGNIVEIKRNIFLLKEHVKDYENRKKFGYF' A
#
# COMPACT_ATOMS: atom_id res chain seq x y z
N MET A 1 -21.19 -2.96 6.16
CA MET A 1 -20.44 -4.18 6.51
C MET A 1 -19.27 -4.28 5.55
N LEU A 2 -18.04 -4.35 6.05
CA LEU A 2 -16.87 -4.65 5.20
C LEU A 2 -17.01 -6.08 4.68
N THR A 3 -16.97 -6.25 3.37
CA THR A 3 -16.94 -7.57 2.73
C THR A 3 -15.68 -8.32 3.14
N ASP A 4 -15.73 -9.66 3.19
CA ASP A 4 -14.56 -10.49 3.49
C ASP A 4 -13.35 -10.18 2.58
N ARG A 5 -13.63 -9.67 1.37
CA ARG A 5 -12.62 -9.15 0.44
C ARG A 5 -11.89 -7.91 0.96
N GLN A 6 -12.62 -6.93 1.48
CA GLN A 6 -12.02 -5.72 2.08
C GLN A 6 -11.17 -6.05 3.30
N ARG A 7 -11.63 -6.97 4.17
CA ARG A 7 -10.85 -7.40 5.34
C ARG A 7 -9.55 -8.12 4.96
N LYS A 8 -9.57 -8.92 3.89
CA LYS A 8 -8.35 -9.59 3.37
C LYS A 8 -7.35 -8.56 2.86
N LEU A 9 -7.83 -7.51 2.18
CA LEU A 9 -6.98 -6.43 1.68
C LEU A 9 -6.40 -5.60 2.82
N GLU A 10 -7.19 -5.23 3.83
CA GLU A 10 -6.69 -4.56 5.05
C GLU A 10 -5.60 -5.37 5.74
N ARG A 11 -5.78 -6.69 5.87
CA ARG A 11 -4.75 -7.58 6.44
C ARG A 11 -3.47 -7.61 5.62
N ILE A 12 -3.57 -7.60 4.29
CA ILE A 12 -2.41 -7.60 3.40
C ILE A 12 -1.73 -6.25 3.42
N VAL A 13 -2.50 -5.17 3.44
CA VAL A 13 -1.98 -3.82 3.62
C VAL A 13 -1.22 -3.75 4.94
N PHE A 14 -1.86 -4.15 6.03
CA PHE A 14 -1.25 -4.16 7.35
C PHE A 14 0.02 -4.99 7.34
N ASN A 15 -0.02 -6.25 6.90
CA ASN A 15 1.17 -7.11 6.91
C ASN A 15 2.27 -6.64 5.96
N VAL A 16 1.95 -6.29 4.71
CA VAL A 16 2.97 -5.94 3.72
C VAL A 16 3.54 -4.56 4.02
N PHE A 17 2.73 -3.55 4.34
CA PHE A 17 3.22 -2.20 4.57
C PHE A 17 3.73 -1.94 6.01
N HIS A 18 3.26 -2.65 7.05
CA HIS A 18 3.92 -2.56 8.37
C HIS A 18 5.22 -3.37 8.41
N MET A 19 5.26 -4.59 7.83
CA MET A 19 6.49 -5.38 7.88
C MET A 19 7.56 -4.82 6.95
N LYS A 20 7.13 -4.24 5.83
CA LYS A 20 8.03 -3.65 4.86
C LYS A 20 7.88 -2.14 4.94
N TYR A 21 8.78 -1.48 5.66
CA TYR A 21 9.04 -0.03 5.58
C TYR A 21 9.57 0.39 4.20
N ARG A 22 8.99 -0.13 3.12
CA ARG A 22 9.34 0.15 1.74
C ARG A 22 8.08 0.28 0.89
N PRO A 23 8.19 0.98 -0.25
CA PRO A 23 7.11 1.02 -1.22
C PRO A 23 6.77 -0.37 -1.76
N VAL A 24 5.50 -0.57 -2.07
CA VAL A 24 4.97 -1.83 -2.61
C VAL A 24 4.38 -1.55 -3.98
N THR A 25 4.71 -2.40 -4.94
CA THR A 25 4.18 -2.28 -6.29
C THR A 25 2.76 -2.86 -6.39
N LEU A 26 2.01 -2.39 -7.39
CA LEU A 26 0.71 -2.96 -7.71
C LEU A 26 0.78 -4.47 -7.99
N GLU A 27 1.84 -4.94 -8.64
CA GLU A 27 2.01 -6.37 -8.95
C GLU A 27 2.22 -7.21 -7.70
N GLU A 28 3.01 -6.72 -6.74
CA GLU A 28 3.14 -7.38 -5.44
C GLU A 28 1.78 -7.48 -4.73
N LEU A 29 1.00 -6.41 -4.75
CA LEU A 29 -0.34 -6.41 -4.15
C LEU A 29 -1.27 -7.42 -4.84
N LYS A 30 -1.24 -7.50 -6.19
CA LYS A 30 -1.97 -8.52 -6.96
C LYS A 30 -1.55 -9.93 -6.56
N LEU A 31 -0.24 -10.19 -6.41
CA LEU A 31 0.31 -11.49 -5.98
C LEU A 31 -0.12 -11.87 -4.57
N PHE A 32 -0.04 -10.96 -3.60
CA PHE A 32 -0.36 -11.25 -2.20
C PHE A 32 -1.87 -11.37 -1.96
N SER A 33 -2.68 -10.56 -2.63
CA SER A 33 -4.13 -10.51 -2.41
C SER A 33 -4.93 -11.42 -3.32
N GLN A 34 -4.37 -11.78 -4.47
CA GLN A 34 -5.08 -12.42 -5.58
C GLN A 34 -6.29 -11.60 -6.04
N LEU A 35 -6.20 -10.27 -5.91
CA LEU A 35 -7.24 -9.33 -6.33
C LEU A 35 -6.85 -8.63 -7.63
N THR A 36 -7.87 -8.13 -8.33
CA THR A 36 -7.68 -7.32 -9.53
C THR A 36 -7.22 -5.91 -9.19
N GLU A 37 -6.68 -5.20 -10.19
CA GLU A 37 -6.25 -3.81 -10.01
C GLU A 37 -7.38 -2.91 -9.52
N THR A 38 -8.56 -3.05 -10.11
CA THR A 38 -9.74 -2.26 -9.77
C THR A 38 -10.13 -2.47 -8.31
N GLU A 39 -10.19 -3.71 -7.86
CA GLU A 39 -10.51 -4.05 -6.46
C GLU A 39 -9.49 -3.47 -5.46
N ILE A 40 -8.20 -3.47 -5.83
CA ILE A 40 -7.14 -2.88 -5.01
C ILE A 40 -7.34 -1.36 -4.91
N ARG A 41 -7.57 -0.67 -6.04
CA ARG A 41 -7.77 0.78 -6.08
C ARG A 41 -9.04 1.20 -5.34
N ASP A 42 -10.14 0.48 -5.53
CA ASP A 42 -11.41 0.73 -4.84
C ASP A 42 -11.25 0.57 -3.32
N SER A 43 -10.48 -0.43 -2.89
CA SER A 43 -10.22 -0.63 -1.47
C SER A 43 -9.33 0.47 -0.89
N PHE A 44 -8.36 0.99 -1.64
CA PHE A 44 -7.54 2.12 -1.20
C PHE A 44 -8.36 3.40 -1.04
N GLN A 45 -9.34 3.63 -1.91
CA GLN A 45 -10.28 4.75 -1.76
C GLN A 45 -11.13 4.63 -0.49
N GLN A 46 -11.49 3.41 -0.09
CA GLN A 46 -12.28 3.17 1.12
C GLN A 46 -11.43 3.18 2.40
N ASN A 47 -10.11 3.01 2.30
CA ASN A 47 -9.19 2.96 3.43
C ASN A 47 -8.74 4.36 3.91
N GLU A 48 -9.66 5.32 3.93
CA GLU A 48 -9.52 6.71 4.44
C GLU A 48 -8.21 7.45 4.09
N GLY A 49 -7.53 7.07 3.00
CA GLY A 49 -6.26 7.69 2.61
C GLY A 49 -5.04 7.28 3.45
N ASN A 50 -5.07 6.12 4.13
CA ASN A 50 -3.90 5.56 4.80
C ASN A 50 -2.81 5.11 3.83
N ILE A 51 -3.16 4.81 2.58
CA ILE A 51 -2.23 4.40 1.52
C ILE A 51 -2.25 5.47 0.44
N VAL A 52 -1.06 5.89 0.02
CA VAL A 52 -0.89 6.85 -1.06
C VAL A 52 -0.05 6.27 -2.19
N GLU A 53 -0.40 6.62 -3.42
CA GLU A 53 0.40 6.32 -4.59
C GLU A 53 1.54 7.36 -4.68
N ILE A 54 2.76 6.95 -4.35
CA ILE A 54 3.94 7.83 -4.38
C ILE A 54 4.57 7.93 -5.78
N LYS A 55 4.28 6.95 -6.64
CA LYS A 55 4.70 6.88 -8.04
C LYS A 55 3.75 5.94 -8.78
N ARG A 56 3.63 6.06 -10.10
CA ARG A 56 2.77 5.20 -10.92
C ARG A 56 2.92 3.73 -10.55
N ASN A 57 1.83 3.11 -10.07
CA ASN A 57 1.74 1.73 -9.61
C ASN A 57 2.62 1.37 -8.39
N ILE A 58 3.03 2.36 -7.60
CA ILE A 58 3.81 2.19 -6.37
C ILE A 58 3.09 2.89 -5.23
N PHE A 59 2.77 2.12 -4.21
CA PHE A 59 1.99 2.55 -3.06
C PHE A 59 2.86 2.53 -1.81
N LEU A 60 2.52 3.37 -0.84
CA LEU A 60 3.15 3.42 0.47
C LEU A 60 2.13 3.90 1.50
N LEU A 61 2.28 3.47 2.76
CA LEU A 61 1.50 4.04 3.84
C LEU A 61 1.84 5.51 4.03
N LYS A 62 0.81 6.33 4.21
CA LYS A 62 0.90 7.79 4.40
C LYS A 62 1.84 8.16 5.54
N GLU A 63 1.83 7.40 6.64
CA GLU A 63 2.74 7.58 7.77
C GLU A 63 4.22 7.38 7.38
N HIS A 64 4.51 6.47 6.46
CA HIS A 64 5.86 6.16 6.00
C HIS A 64 6.35 7.06 4.86
N VAL A 65 5.47 7.86 4.25
CA VAL A 65 5.84 8.76 3.13
C VAL A 65 6.92 9.73 3.55
N LYS A 66 6.75 10.37 4.71
CA LYS A 66 7.69 11.37 5.22
C LYS A 66 9.06 10.75 5.47
N ASP A 67 9.09 9.54 6.03
CA ASP A 67 10.33 8.80 6.27
C ASP A 67 10.99 8.36 4.96
N TYR A 68 10.21 7.91 3.98
CA TYR A 68 10.70 7.54 2.67
C TYR A 68 11.32 8.75 1.94
N GLU A 69 10.65 9.90 1.96
CA GLU A 69 11.17 11.15 1.39
C GLU A 69 12.44 11.61 2.09
N ASN A 70 12.49 11.53 3.42
CA ASN A 70 13.69 11.84 4.19
C ASN A 70 14.85 10.92 3.80
N ARG A 71 14.66 9.59 3.78
CA ARG A 71 15.72 8.65 3.39
C ARG A 71 16.22 8.88 1.97
N LYS A 72 15.31 9.19 1.04
CA LYS A 72 15.65 9.55 -0.34
C LYS A 72 16.46 10.85 -0.42
N LYS A 73 16.13 11.85 0.42
CA LYS A 73 16.83 13.13 0.47
C LYS A 73 18.23 13.02 1.09
N PHE A 74 18.42 12.11 2.03
CA PHE A 74 19.72 11.89 2.71
C PHE A 74 20.61 10.83 2.03
N GLY A 75 20.26 10.34 0.84
CA GLY A 75 21.14 9.48 0.04
C GLY A 75 21.32 8.06 0.58
N TYR A 76 20.34 7.53 1.32
CA TYR A 76 20.36 6.14 1.81
C TYR A 76 19.90 5.11 0.75
N PHE A 77 19.98 5.46 -0.54
CA PHE A 77 19.66 4.60 -1.69
C PHE A 77 20.64 4.83 -2.83
#